data_AF-A0A6I7ZAL7-F1
#
_entry.id   AF-A0A6I7ZAL7-F1
#
_cell.length_a   1.000
_cell.length_b   1.000
_cell.length_c   1.000
_cell.angle_alpha   90.00
_cell.angle_beta   90.00
_cell.angle_gamma   90.00
#
_symmetry.space_group_name_H-M   'P 1'
#
loop_
_entity.id
_entity.type
_entity.pdbx_description
1 polymer ?
#
loop_
_entity_poly.entity_id
_entity_poly.type
_entity_poly.pdbx_seq_one_letter_code
_entity_poly.pdbx_strand_id
1 'polypeptide(L)'
;MEQSEVFKDWLFRYQYVYRLRRTEKSKKRFLAALVTDIAKIREDVRVIEYDQQKKYASRNVYVGNIKQADRVICTFYDTPPESIGSYQLFDRKDQAKKTTMFILTSTLIAILLGVIGTIIYMRLSPNSFQFNSVSTLVIMVIYAGYFALLGKITKGLSNRKTLVRNTSSLLAMLKMIAENKQKNVAYAFLDEGSYGDKGLEELQRQVNGHCEIFYLDSVGASAPLHLVGKSPHNGKIDDYVDYQESDQKVSYLFSARKDQTNAAYYLNQADLKEKHLNMENIVAVTNLFQ
;
A
#
# COMPACT_ATOMS: atom_id res chain seq x y z
N MET A 1 26.35 -3.53 -1.64
CA MET A 1 25.84 -4.06 -2.92
C MET A 1 25.30 -2.90 -3.74
N GLU A 2 25.78 -2.70 -4.97
CA GLU A 2 25.44 -1.51 -5.76
C GLU A 2 24.06 -1.68 -6.40
N GLN A 3 23.15 -0.72 -6.17
CA GLN A 3 21.82 -0.72 -6.80
C GLN A 3 21.97 -0.32 -8.27
N SER A 4 21.30 -1.03 -9.18
CA SER A 4 21.26 -0.59 -10.59
C SER A 4 20.61 0.79 -10.70
N GLU A 5 21.07 1.60 -11.67
CA GLU A 5 20.48 2.93 -11.91
C GLU A 5 18.96 2.86 -12.17
N VAL A 6 18.52 1.78 -12.83
CA VAL A 6 17.08 1.51 -13.05
C VAL A 6 16.33 1.33 -11.72
N PHE A 7 16.90 0.58 -10.77
CA PHE A 7 16.27 0.39 -9.46
C PHE A 7 16.24 1.68 -8.65
N LYS A 8 17.30 2.51 -8.72
CA LYS A 8 17.33 3.82 -8.05
C LYS A 8 16.26 4.77 -8.61
N ASP A 9 16.07 4.80 -9.92
CA ASP A 9 14.98 5.57 -10.56
C ASP A 9 13.60 5.09 -10.09
N TRP A 10 13.36 3.77 -10.12
CA TRP A 10 12.11 3.19 -9.61
C TRP A 10 11.88 3.57 -8.15
N LEU A 11 12.89 3.39 -7.29
CA LEU A 11 12.82 3.74 -5.88
C LEU A 11 12.39 5.20 -5.71
N PHE A 12 13.06 6.13 -6.38
CA PHE A 12 12.73 7.55 -6.31
C PHE A 12 11.29 7.83 -6.78
N ARG A 13 10.91 7.35 -7.96
CA ARG A 13 9.59 7.62 -8.53
C ARG A 13 8.47 7.02 -7.69
N TYR A 14 8.59 5.77 -7.23
CA TYR A 14 7.54 5.13 -6.45
C TYR A 14 7.47 5.63 -5.00
N GLN A 15 8.58 6.08 -4.42
CA GLN A 15 8.63 6.65 -3.06
C GLN A 15 8.14 8.10 -2.99
N TYR A 16 8.37 8.91 -4.02
CA TYR A 16 8.10 10.35 -3.96
C TYR A 16 7.01 10.82 -4.92
N VAL A 17 7.00 10.32 -6.16
CA VAL A 17 6.09 10.78 -7.23
C VAL A 17 4.77 9.99 -7.20
N TYR A 18 4.85 8.66 -7.16
CA TYR A 18 3.71 7.74 -7.22
C TYR A 18 3.41 7.06 -5.87
N ARG A 19 3.76 7.74 -4.77
CA ARG A 19 3.62 7.21 -3.41
C ARG A 19 2.19 7.06 -2.92
N LEU A 20 1.26 7.84 -3.48
CA LEU A 20 -0.15 7.82 -3.12
C LEU A 20 -0.92 6.99 -4.15
N ARG A 21 -1.65 5.96 -3.70
CA ARG A 21 -2.38 5.02 -4.56
C ARG A 21 -3.77 4.74 -3.99
N ARG A 22 -4.41 5.77 -3.45
CA ARG A 22 -5.70 5.69 -2.74
C ARG A 22 -6.91 6.05 -3.61
N THR A 23 -6.82 7.17 -4.31
CA THR A 23 -7.91 7.69 -5.14
C THR A 23 -7.83 7.14 -6.56
N GLU A 24 -8.94 7.10 -7.28
CA GLU A 24 -8.96 6.67 -8.69
C GLU A 24 -7.91 7.41 -9.54
N LYS A 25 -7.86 8.74 -9.41
CA LYS A 25 -6.87 9.56 -10.14
C LYS A 25 -5.43 9.15 -9.81
N SER A 26 -5.12 8.91 -8.53
CA SER A 26 -3.78 8.53 -8.12
C SER A 26 -3.43 7.08 -8.51
N LYS A 27 -4.39 6.16 -8.43
CA LYS A 27 -4.24 4.76 -8.88
C LYS A 27 -3.97 4.71 -10.38
N LYS A 28 -4.76 5.39 -11.21
CA LYS A 28 -4.52 5.47 -12.66
C LYS A 28 -3.14 6.02 -13.00
N ARG A 29 -2.69 7.09 -12.34
CA ARG A 29 -1.34 7.64 -12.55
C ARG A 29 -0.24 6.66 -12.18
N PHE A 30 -0.39 5.94 -11.07
CA PHE A 30 0.55 4.91 -10.66
C PHE A 30 0.56 3.73 -11.65
N LEU A 31 -0.60 3.21 -12.03
CA LEU A 31 -0.73 2.08 -12.97
C LEU A 31 -0.14 2.42 -14.34
N ALA A 32 -0.36 3.63 -14.85
CA ALA A 32 0.26 4.08 -16.09
C ALA A 32 1.79 4.04 -16.01
N ALA A 33 2.38 4.51 -14.90
CA ALA A 33 3.82 4.45 -14.69
C ALA A 33 4.33 3.01 -14.54
N LEU A 34 3.64 2.19 -13.75
CA LEU A 34 3.98 0.79 -13.52
C LEU A 34 3.97 -0.02 -14.82
N VAL A 35 2.89 0.07 -15.60
CA VAL A 35 2.77 -0.62 -16.89
C VAL A 35 3.84 -0.12 -17.86
N THR A 36 4.12 1.18 -17.90
CA THR A 36 5.18 1.74 -18.77
C THR A 36 6.55 1.20 -18.40
N ASP A 37 6.85 1.06 -17.11
CA ASP A 37 8.14 0.52 -16.66
C ASP A 37 8.28 -0.97 -16.95
N ILE A 38 7.21 -1.75 -16.73
CA ILE A 38 7.20 -3.18 -17.03
C ILE A 38 7.27 -3.40 -18.55
N ALA A 39 6.58 -2.60 -19.36
CA ALA A 39 6.59 -2.70 -20.82
C ALA A 39 7.98 -2.52 -21.44
N LYS A 40 8.92 -1.85 -20.74
CA LYS A 40 10.32 -1.72 -21.18
C LYS A 40 11.12 -3.02 -21.02
N ILE A 41 10.68 -3.94 -20.18
CA ILE A 41 11.41 -5.17 -19.82
C ILE A 41 10.66 -6.45 -20.19
N ARG A 42 9.33 -6.39 -20.34
CA ARG A 42 8.42 -7.50 -20.65
C ARG A 42 7.28 -7.01 -21.54
N GLU A 43 6.84 -7.81 -22.50
CA GLU A 43 5.72 -7.48 -23.39
C GLU A 43 4.37 -8.06 -22.92
N ASP A 44 4.39 -8.95 -21.93
CA ASP A 44 3.25 -9.77 -21.49
C ASP A 44 2.47 -9.18 -20.31
N VAL A 45 2.41 -7.84 -20.23
CA VAL A 45 1.64 -7.11 -19.21
C VAL A 45 0.17 -6.94 -19.61
N ARG A 46 -0.75 -7.20 -18.69
CA ARG A 46 -2.19 -7.05 -18.88
C ARG A 46 -2.83 -6.37 -17.68
N VAL A 47 -3.76 -5.45 -17.92
CA VAL A 47 -4.58 -4.83 -16.87
C VAL A 47 -5.97 -5.45 -16.94
N ILE A 48 -6.43 -6.00 -15.82
CA ILE A 48 -7.76 -6.61 -15.70
C ILE A 48 -8.61 -5.74 -14.80
N GLU A 49 -9.74 -5.28 -15.32
CA GLU A 49 -10.76 -4.54 -14.58
C GLU A 49 -11.81 -5.50 -13.99
N TYR A 50 -12.21 -5.25 -12.75
CA TYR A 50 -13.25 -6.01 -12.05
C TYR A 50 -14.08 -5.08 -11.15
N ASP A 51 -15.21 -5.60 -10.65
CA ASP A 51 -16.15 -4.87 -9.78
C ASP A 51 -16.64 -3.54 -10.39
N GLN A 52 -17.09 -3.60 -11.65
CA GLN A 52 -17.58 -2.44 -12.43
C GLN A 52 -18.87 -1.81 -11.88
N GLN A 53 -19.50 -2.42 -10.87
CA GLN A 53 -20.71 -1.91 -10.23
C GLN A 53 -20.44 -0.74 -9.28
N LYS A 54 -19.18 -0.55 -8.84
CA LYS A 54 -18.77 0.60 -8.05
C LYS A 54 -18.65 1.85 -8.90
N LYS A 55 -18.62 3.01 -8.24
CA LYS A 55 -18.32 4.31 -8.88
C LYS A 55 -17.03 4.29 -9.72
N TYR A 56 -16.07 3.43 -9.36
CA TYR A 56 -14.83 3.20 -10.09
C TYR A 56 -14.51 1.70 -10.09
N ALA A 57 -14.09 1.16 -11.24
CA ALA A 57 -13.64 -0.23 -11.36
C ALA A 57 -12.27 -0.43 -10.71
N SER A 58 -12.13 -1.55 -10.01
CA SER A 58 -10.85 -2.01 -9.46
C SER A 58 -9.99 -2.63 -10.56
N ARG A 59 -8.65 -2.56 -10.42
CA ARG A 59 -7.71 -2.97 -11.48
C ARG A 59 -6.56 -3.80 -10.95
N ASN A 60 -6.44 -5.04 -11.38
CA ASN A 60 -5.22 -5.81 -11.20
C ASN A 60 -4.30 -5.67 -12.42
N VAL A 61 -2.98 -5.73 -12.22
CA VAL A 61 -2.00 -5.83 -13.31
C VAL A 61 -1.31 -7.17 -13.22
N TYR A 62 -1.39 -7.94 -14.29
CA TYR A 62 -0.75 -9.24 -14.42
C TYR A 62 0.40 -9.16 -15.42
N VAL A 63 1.49 -9.85 -15.13
CA VAL A 63 2.70 -9.92 -15.96
C VAL A 63 3.02 -11.40 -16.13
N GLY A 64 2.91 -11.90 -17.36
CA GLY A 64 2.98 -13.34 -17.65
C GLY A 64 1.64 -14.04 -17.65
N ASN A 65 1.67 -15.35 -17.94
CA ASN A 65 0.46 -16.15 -18.07
C ASN A 65 0.03 -16.74 -16.71
N ILE A 66 -0.75 -15.98 -15.94
CA ILE A 66 -1.24 -16.42 -14.62
C ILE A 66 -2.09 -17.70 -14.66
N LYS A 67 -2.69 -18.06 -15.81
CA LYS A 67 -3.52 -19.26 -15.94
C LYS A 67 -2.67 -20.54 -16.04
N GLN A 68 -1.49 -20.42 -16.62
CA GLN A 68 -0.57 -21.54 -16.86
C GLN A 68 0.68 -21.50 -15.96
N ALA A 69 0.81 -20.47 -15.13
CA ALA A 69 1.93 -20.35 -14.21
C ALA A 69 1.89 -21.45 -13.16
N ASP A 70 3.06 -21.99 -12.83
CA ASP A 70 3.26 -22.84 -11.65
C ASP A 70 3.25 -21.98 -10.39
N ARG A 71 3.71 -20.72 -10.53
CA ARG A 71 3.84 -19.77 -9.43
C ARG A 71 3.38 -18.37 -9.83
N VAL A 72 2.60 -17.76 -8.95
CA VAL A 72 2.29 -16.33 -9.01
C VAL A 72 2.84 -15.61 -7.79
N ILE A 73 3.68 -14.62 -8.03
CA ILE A 73 4.17 -13.70 -7.00
C ILE A 73 3.32 -12.44 -7.05
N CYS A 74 2.71 -12.04 -5.94
CA CYS A 74 1.74 -10.97 -5.91
C CYS A 74 1.92 -10.02 -4.74
N THR A 75 1.40 -8.81 -4.89
CA THR A 75 1.36 -7.81 -3.83
C THR A 75 0.28 -6.79 -4.12
N PHE A 76 -0.23 -6.11 -3.10
CA PHE A 76 -1.17 -5.01 -3.30
C PHE A 76 -0.46 -3.69 -3.53
N TYR A 77 -0.99 -2.88 -4.45
CA TYR A 77 -0.44 -1.55 -4.73
C TYR A 77 -1.24 -0.42 -4.09
N ASP A 78 -2.49 -0.60 -3.69
CA ASP A 78 -3.27 0.47 -3.09
C ASP A 78 -2.70 0.89 -1.74
N THR A 79 -2.99 2.13 -1.32
CA THR A 79 -2.44 2.69 -0.08
C THR A 79 -3.56 3.07 0.88
N PRO A 80 -3.47 2.73 2.17
CA PRO A 80 -4.48 3.07 3.15
C PRO A 80 -4.49 4.58 3.47
N PRO A 81 -5.59 5.13 3.99
CA PRO A 81 -5.57 6.38 4.75
C PRO A 81 -4.62 6.31 5.97
N GLU A 82 -4.39 7.47 6.57
CA GLU A 82 -3.68 7.57 7.85
C GLU A 82 -4.42 6.80 8.96
N SER A 83 -3.65 6.14 9.84
CA SER A 83 -4.15 5.32 10.94
C SER A 83 -3.32 5.55 12.20
N ILE A 84 -3.90 5.27 13.37
CA ILE A 84 -3.20 5.35 14.66
C ILE A 84 -2.47 4.05 14.96
N GLY A 85 -1.29 4.14 15.59
CA GLY A 85 -0.58 2.99 16.14
C GLY A 85 0.20 2.14 15.12
N SER A 86 0.49 0.90 15.53
CA SER A 86 1.18 -0.12 14.72
C SER A 86 0.27 -0.68 13.63
N TYR A 87 0.88 -1.19 12.57
CA TYR A 87 0.23 -2.04 11.59
C TYR A 87 0.32 -3.50 12.03
N GLN A 88 -0.83 -4.13 12.30
CA GLN A 88 -0.91 -5.55 12.58
C GLN A 88 -1.09 -6.30 11.26
N LEU A 89 -0.17 -7.19 10.93
CA LEU A 89 -0.27 -8.00 9.73
C LEU A 89 -1.41 -9.00 9.92
N PHE A 90 -2.11 -9.32 8.82
CA PHE A 90 -3.27 -10.23 8.79
C PHE A 90 -4.51 -9.77 9.59
N ASP A 91 -4.44 -8.72 10.41
CA ASP A 91 -5.60 -8.16 11.13
C ASP A 91 -6.14 -6.90 10.45
N ARG A 92 -6.95 -7.12 9.41
CA ARG A 92 -7.62 -6.04 8.67
C ARG A 92 -8.68 -5.33 9.50
N LYS A 93 -9.31 -6.00 10.47
CA LYS A 93 -10.37 -5.43 11.32
C LYS A 93 -9.77 -4.42 12.28
N ASP A 94 -8.65 -4.74 12.91
CA ASP A 94 -7.89 -3.80 13.73
C ASP A 94 -7.43 -2.58 12.92
N GLN A 95 -6.88 -2.80 11.72
CA GLN A 95 -6.45 -1.71 10.86
C GLN A 95 -7.61 -0.78 10.46
N ALA A 96 -8.78 -1.34 10.12
CA ALA A 96 -9.98 -0.57 9.83
C ALA A 96 -10.43 0.24 11.06
N LYS A 97 -10.45 -0.38 12.25
CA LYS A 97 -10.80 0.28 13.52
C LYS A 97 -9.86 1.45 13.83
N LYS A 98 -8.53 1.27 13.72
CA LYS A 98 -7.52 2.32 13.94
C LYS A 98 -7.64 3.47 12.95
N THR A 99 -8.00 3.18 11.71
CA THR A 99 -8.25 4.19 10.67
C THR A 99 -9.51 4.99 10.99
N THR A 100 -10.61 4.31 11.33
CA THR A 100 -11.86 4.97 11.74
C THR A 100 -11.66 5.83 12.98
N MET A 101 -10.92 5.33 13.97
CA MET A 101 -10.57 6.11 15.17
C MET A 101 -9.79 7.37 14.82
N PHE A 102 -8.78 7.27 13.94
CA PHE A 102 -8.06 8.45 13.45
C PHE A 102 -8.98 9.48 12.80
N ILE A 103 -9.87 9.03 11.91
CA ILE A 103 -10.82 9.92 11.21
C ILE A 103 -11.76 10.60 12.21
N LEU A 104 -12.31 9.86 13.16
CA LEU A 104 -13.21 10.40 14.17
C LEU A 104 -12.49 11.43 15.06
N THR A 105 -11.35 11.07 15.63
CA THR A 105 -10.58 11.97 16.51
C THR A 105 -10.14 13.23 15.77
N SER A 106 -9.60 13.10 14.55
CA SER A 106 -9.19 14.26 13.75
C SER A 106 -10.36 15.14 13.33
N THR A 107 -11.53 14.55 13.05
CA THR A 107 -12.75 15.30 12.74
C THR A 107 -13.24 16.07 13.97
N LEU A 108 -13.27 15.45 15.15
CA LEU A 108 -13.66 16.12 16.40
C LEU A 108 -12.74 17.29 16.73
N ILE A 109 -11.42 17.11 16.59
CA ILE A 109 -10.44 18.19 16.79
C ILE A 109 -10.68 19.31 15.78
N ALA A 110 -10.90 18.99 14.50
CA ALA A 110 -11.17 19.99 13.47
C ALA A 110 -12.45 20.81 13.78
N ILE A 111 -13.51 20.14 14.22
CA ILE A 111 -14.76 20.81 14.65
C ILE A 111 -14.49 21.73 15.84
N LEU A 112 -13.77 21.27 16.85
CA LEU A 112 -13.41 22.09 18.02
C LEU A 112 -12.63 23.34 17.62
N LEU A 113 -11.65 23.21 16.71
CA LEU A 113 -10.90 24.33 16.16
C LEU A 113 -11.81 25.30 15.38
N GLY A 114 -12.78 24.78 14.62
CA GLY A 114 -13.79 25.58 13.93
C GLY A 114 -14.68 26.38 14.89
N VAL A 115 -15.09 25.77 16.01
CA VAL A 115 -15.85 26.43 17.09
C VAL A 115 -15.02 27.54 17.73
N ILE A 116 -13.77 27.25 18.12
CA ILE A 116 -12.85 28.24 18.70
C ILE A 116 -12.64 29.41 17.73
N GLY A 117 -12.37 29.12 16.45
CA GLY A 117 -12.21 30.13 15.41
C GLY A 117 -13.46 31.01 15.25
N THR A 118 -14.65 30.41 15.34
CA THR A 118 -15.93 31.14 15.29
C THR A 118 -16.12 32.04 16.50
N ILE A 119 -15.79 31.59 17.72
CA ILE A 119 -15.85 32.41 18.94
C ILE A 119 -14.89 33.59 18.84
N ILE A 120 -13.66 33.37 18.36
CA ILE A 120 -12.68 34.45 18.13
C ILE A 120 -13.22 35.47 17.13
N TYR A 121 -13.78 35.00 16.02
CA TYR A 121 -14.40 35.86 15.02
C TYR A 121 -15.52 36.72 15.62
N MET A 122 -16.43 36.12 16.39
CA MET A 122 -17.53 36.84 17.04
C MET A 122 -17.05 37.92 18.02
N ARG A 123 -15.90 37.71 18.68
CA ARG A 123 -15.30 38.72 19.57
C ARG A 123 -14.64 39.88 18.82
N LEU A 124 -13.98 39.59 17.69
CA LEU A 124 -13.23 40.58 16.92
C LEU A 124 -14.11 41.40 15.98
N SER A 125 -15.25 40.85 15.56
CA SER A 125 -16.19 41.51 14.65
C SER A 125 -17.60 41.54 15.23
N PRO A 126 -17.85 42.36 16.28
CA PRO A 126 -19.16 42.47 16.91
C PRO A 126 -20.21 43.17 16.02
N ASN A 127 -19.77 43.84 14.96
CA ASN A 127 -20.64 44.53 14.01
C ASN A 127 -21.40 43.53 13.12
N SER A 128 -22.59 43.93 12.68
CA SER A 128 -23.43 43.14 11.79
C SER A 128 -22.73 42.77 10.47
N PHE A 129 -23.07 41.60 9.94
CA PHE A 129 -22.52 41.06 8.70
C PHE A 129 -22.84 41.97 7.50
N GLN A 130 -21.82 42.54 6.85
CA GLN A 130 -21.97 43.39 5.68
C GLN A 130 -21.39 42.70 4.44
N PHE A 131 -22.25 42.27 3.52
CA PHE A 131 -21.84 41.51 2.32
C PHE A 131 -20.77 42.20 1.46
N ASN A 132 -20.78 43.53 1.39
CA ASN A 132 -19.86 44.32 0.56
C ASN A 132 -18.56 44.68 1.28
N SER A 133 -18.36 44.26 2.53
CA SER A 133 -17.13 44.53 3.27
C SER A 133 -16.02 43.55 2.85
N VAL A 134 -14.81 44.09 2.64
CA VAL A 134 -13.60 43.30 2.41
C VAL A 134 -13.36 42.30 3.55
N SER A 135 -13.61 42.70 4.80
CA SER A 135 -13.45 41.81 5.96
C SER A 135 -14.36 40.58 5.85
N THR A 136 -15.62 40.78 5.48
CA THR A 136 -16.62 39.73 5.31
C THR A 136 -16.26 38.77 4.17
N LEU A 137 -15.72 39.27 3.06
CA LEU A 137 -15.21 38.42 1.97
C LEU A 137 -14.03 37.55 2.43
N VAL A 138 -13.08 38.12 3.17
CA VAL A 138 -11.94 37.37 3.73
C VAL A 138 -12.42 36.24 4.64
N ILE A 139 -13.39 36.53 5.52
CA ILE A 139 -13.98 35.54 6.42
C ILE A 139 -14.68 34.41 5.65
N MET A 140 -15.44 34.73 4.61
CA MET A 140 -16.06 33.73 3.74
C MET A 140 -15.02 32.78 3.13
N VAL A 141 -13.90 33.32 2.62
CA VAL A 141 -12.80 32.51 2.08
C VAL A 141 -12.18 31.61 3.15
N ILE A 142 -11.99 32.12 4.37
CA ILE A 142 -11.48 31.33 5.50
C ILE A 142 -12.41 30.16 5.82
N TYR A 143 -13.73 30.41 5.95
CA TYR A 143 -14.69 29.36 6.22
C TYR A 143 -14.81 28.35 5.07
N ALA A 144 -14.79 28.82 3.82
CA ALA A 144 -14.76 27.93 2.65
C ALA A 144 -13.52 27.02 2.67
N GLY A 145 -12.35 27.59 2.98
CA GLY A 145 -11.11 26.84 3.17
C GLY A 145 -11.19 25.84 4.32
N TYR A 146 -11.75 26.24 5.46
CA TYR A 146 -11.99 25.38 6.61
C TYR A 146 -12.89 24.19 6.26
N PHE A 147 -14.05 24.41 5.64
CA PHE A 147 -14.96 23.32 5.26
C PHE A 147 -14.36 22.41 4.19
N ALA A 148 -13.57 22.96 3.25
CA ALA A 148 -12.83 22.16 2.29
C ALA A 148 -11.78 21.26 2.98
N LEU A 149 -11.09 21.75 4.01
CA LEU A 149 -10.15 20.97 4.81
C LEU A 149 -10.87 19.92 5.66
N LEU A 150 -11.95 20.30 6.34
CA LEU A 150 -12.79 19.40 7.13
C LEU A 150 -13.30 18.23 6.27
N GLY A 151 -13.78 18.52 5.05
CA GLY A 151 -14.21 17.51 4.09
C GLY A 151 -13.09 16.56 3.63
N LYS A 152 -11.81 16.96 3.72
CA LYS A 152 -10.66 16.05 3.48
C LYS A 152 -10.36 15.20 4.70
N ILE A 153 -10.44 15.77 5.91
CA ILE A 153 -10.20 15.07 7.18
C ILE A 153 -11.24 13.98 7.38
N THR A 154 -12.53 14.29 7.17
CA THR A 154 -13.65 13.34 7.35
C THR A 154 -13.61 12.16 6.38
N LYS A 155 -12.99 12.33 5.21
CA LYS A 155 -12.76 11.27 4.21
C LYS A 155 -11.47 10.46 4.45
N GLY A 156 -10.76 10.75 5.54
CA GLY A 156 -9.44 10.22 5.83
C GLY A 156 -8.33 10.91 5.05
N LEU A 157 -7.32 11.36 5.80
CA LEU A 157 -6.09 11.90 5.24
C LEU A 157 -5.30 10.78 4.58
N SER A 158 -4.58 11.12 3.50
CA SER A 158 -3.80 10.12 2.77
C SER A 158 -2.45 9.90 3.45
N ASN A 159 -2.10 8.64 3.69
CA ASN A 159 -0.79 8.29 4.21
C ASN A 159 0.27 8.46 3.12
N ARG A 160 1.28 9.31 3.37
CA ARG A 160 2.40 9.57 2.44
C ARG A 160 3.63 8.71 2.72
N LYS A 161 3.62 7.94 3.81
CA LYS A 161 4.73 7.09 4.26
C LYS A 161 4.42 5.67 3.84
N THR A 162 4.62 5.43 2.54
CA THR A 162 4.23 4.19 1.87
C THR A 162 5.42 3.39 1.38
N LEU A 163 6.66 3.82 1.71
CA LEU A 163 7.88 3.15 1.29
C LEU A 163 7.88 1.70 1.77
N VAL A 164 7.72 1.50 3.08
CA VAL A 164 7.60 0.16 3.68
C VAL A 164 6.28 -0.49 3.25
N ARG A 165 5.12 0.08 3.66
CA ARG A 165 3.80 -0.45 3.28
C ARG A 165 3.20 0.32 2.09
N ASN A 166 3.23 -0.17 0.87
CA ASN A 166 3.76 -1.45 0.41
C ASN A 166 4.68 -1.28 -0.81
N THR A 167 5.33 -0.11 -0.92
CA THR A 167 6.19 0.20 -2.08
C THR A 167 7.41 -0.70 -2.14
N SER A 168 7.93 -1.17 -1.00
CA SER A 168 9.04 -2.11 -0.95
C SER A 168 8.73 -3.40 -1.70
N SER A 169 7.53 -3.95 -1.54
CA SER A 169 7.09 -5.16 -2.22
C SER A 169 6.90 -4.93 -3.72
N LEU A 170 6.39 -3.74 -4.11
CA LEU A 170 6.33 -3.34 -5.52
C LEU A 170 7.72 -3.29 -6.16
N LEU A 171 8.70 -2.72 -5.45
CA LEU A 171 10.08 -2.61 -5.91
C LEU A 171 10.79 -3.98 -5.98
N ALA A 172 10.57 -4.84 -4.98
CA ALA A 172 11.07 -6.21 -5.01
C ALA A 172 10.51 -6.98 -6.22
N MET A 173 9.21 -6.85 -6.49
CA MET A 173 8.59 -7.46 -7.67
C MET A 173 9.12 -6.89 -8.99
N LEU A 174 9.32 -5.57 -9.11
CA LEU A 174 9.92 -4.99 -10.30
C LEU A 174 11.34 -5.50 -10.55
N LYS A 175 12.15 -5.64 -9.48
CA LYS A 175 13.48 -6.25 -9.55
C LYS A 175 13.40 -7.71 -10.02
N MET A 176 12.51 -8.51 -9.44
CA MET A 176 12.30 -9.90 -9.88
C MET A 176 11.82 -9.99 -11.33
N ILE A 177 10.91 -9.13 -11.79
CA ILE A 177 10.45 -9.12 -13.18
C ILE A 177 11.60 -8.78 -14.15
N ALA A 178 12.52 -7.89 -13.74
CA ALA A 178 13.67 -7.51 -14.56
C ALA A 178 14.68 -8.67 -14.68
N GLU A 179 14.92 -9.37 -13.58
CA GLU A 179 15.98 -10.38 -13.43
C GLU A 179 15.53 -11.80 -13.80
N ASN A 180 14.29 -12.18 -13.48
CA ASN A 180 13.75 -13.52 -13.71
C ASN A 180 13.11 -13.63 -15.11
N LYS A 181 13.61 -14.58 -15.91
CA LYS A 181 13.14 -14.88 -17.29
C LYS A 181 12.31 -16.18 -17.38
N GLN A 182 12.03 -16.85 -16.26
CA GLN A 182 11.26 -18.08 -16.21
C GLN A 182 9.81 -17.82 -16.67
N LYS A 183 9.33 -18.63 -17.62
CA LYS A 183 7.98 -18.47 -18.21
C LYS A 183 6.85 -19.00 -17.33
N ASN A 184 7.18 -19.87 -16.38
CA ASN A 184 6.23 -20.48 -15.44
C ASN A 184 5.99 -19.61 -14.18
N VAL A 185 6.71 -18.50 -14.03
CA VAL A 185 6.49 -17.51 -12.98
C VAL A 185 5.74 -16.31 -13.57
N ALA A 186 4.60 -15.99 -12.97
CA ALA A 186 3.84 -14.80 -13.28
C ALA A 186 3.79 -13.86 -12.07
N TYR A 187 3.51 -12.58 -12.33
CA TYR A 187 3.46 -11.54 -11.31
C TYR A 187 2.11 -10.84 -11.31
N ALA A 188 1.60 -10.49 -10.14
CA ALA A 188 0.30 -9.83 -10.00
C ALA A 188 0.33 -8.65 -9.01
N PHE A 189 0.06 -7.45 -9.52
CA PHE A 189 -0.13 -6.25 -8.71
C PHE A 189 -1.62 -6.04 -8.48
N LEU A 190 -2.04 -6.14 -7.22
CA LEU A 190 -3.44 -6.28 -6.83
C LEU A 190 -4.01 -4.96 -6.31
N ASP A 191 -5.27 -4.67 -6.66
CA ASP A 191 -6.02 -3.59 -6.03
C ASP A 191 -6.80 -4.09 -4.79
N GLU A 192 -7.25 -3.14 -3.97
CA GLU A 192 -8.09 -3.36 -2.79
C GLU A 192 -7.46 -4.27 -1.72
N GLY A 193 -6.13 -4.34 -1.63
CA GLY A 193 -5.41 -5.15 -0.64
C GLY A 193 -5.19 -4.46 0.70
N SER A 194 -5.28 -3.12 0.77
CA SER A 194 -5.05 -2.38 2.02
C SER A 194 -6.05 -2.70 3.14
N TYR A 195 -7.30 -3.01 2.79
CA TYR A 195 -8.40 -3.35 3.72
C TYR A 195 -9.22 -4.57 3.30
N GLY A 196 -8.91 -5.20 2.17
CA GLY A 196 -9.67 -6.30 1.61
C GLY A 196 -8.79 -7.29 0.87
N ASP A 197 -9.44 -8.23 0.21
CA ASP A 197 -8.85 -9.32 -0.58
C ASP A 197 -9.43 -9.38 -1.98
N LYS A 198 -10.33 -8.49 -2.38
CA LYS A 198 -11.00 -8.56 -3.70
C LYS A 198 -10.03 -8.75 -4.86
N GLY A 199 -8.90 -8.05 -4.87
CA GLY A 199 -7.87 -8.25 -5.90
C GLY A 199 -7.21 -9.63 -5.84
N LEU A 200 -6.98 -10.17 -4.64
CA LEU A 200 -6.45 -11.52 -4.43
C LEU A 200 -7.49 -12.60 -4.78
N GLU A 201 -8.76 -12.42 -4.41
CA GLU A 201 -9.85 -13.31 -4.78
C GLU A 201 -9.99 -13.40 -6.30
N GLU A 202 -9.90 -12.25 -6.99
CA GLU A 202 -9.95 -12.20 -8.45
C GLU A 202 -8.76 -12.92 -9.08
N LEU A 203 -7.56 -12.78 -8.53
CA LEU A 203 -6.41 -13.58 -8.95
C LEU A 203 -6.65 -15.08 -8.73
N GLN A 204 -7.12 -15.47 -7.54
CA GLN A 204 -7.36 -16.86 -7.16
C GLN A 204 -8.41 -17.58 -8.02
N ARG A 205 -9.35 -16.83 -8.63
CA ARG A 205 -10.32 -17.36 -9.59
C ARG A 205 -9.73 -17.63 -10.96
N GLN A 206 -8.65 -16.94 -11.32
CA GLN A 206 -8.06 -17.00 -12.66
C GLN A 206 -6.87 -17.97 -12.74
N VAL A 207 -6.15 -18.18 -11.66
CA VAL A 207 -5.04 -19.14 -11.61
C VAL A 207 -5.54 -20.59 -11.67
N ASN A 208 -4.68 -21.50 -12.12
CA ASN A 208 -4.98 -22.93 -12.06
C ASN A 208 -4.95 -23.43 -10.60
N GLY A 209 -5.56 -24.59 -10.33
CA GLY A 209 -5.68 -25.16 -8.98
C GLY A 209 -4.36 -25.61 -8.35
N HIS A 210 -3.31 -25.82 -9.15
CA HIS A 210 -1.99 -26.27 -8.70
C HIS A 210 -1.00 -25.11 -8.50
N CYS A 211 -1.37 -23.89 -8.91
CA CYS A 211 -0.52 -22.71 -8.86
C CYS A 211 -0.24 -22.32 -7.42
N GLU A 212 1.04 -22.14 -7.10
CA GLU A 212 1.49 -21.59 -5.84
C GLU A 212 1.37 -20.07 -5.88
N ILE A 213 0.75 -19.47 -4.85
CA ILE A 213 0.63 -18.02 -4.75
C ILE A 213 1.51 -17.54 -3.60
N PHE A 214 2.43 -16.62 -3.89
CA PHE A 214 3.25 -15.93 -2.89
C PHE A 214 2.82 -14.47 -2.79
N TYR A 215 2.48 -14.02 -1.60
CA TYR A 215 1.96 -12.69 -1.33
C TYR A 215 2.96 -11.88 -0.50
N LEU A 216 3.48 -10.81 -1.09
CA LEU A 216 4.49 -9.96 -0.47
C LEU A 216 3.82 -8.81 0.29
N ASP A 217 4.21 -8.59 1.54
CA ASP A 217 3.77 -7.44 2.34
C ASP A 217 4.95 -6.80 3.10
N SER A 218 5.21 -5.52 2.84
CA SER A 218 6.16 -4.71 3.59
C SER A 218 7.58 -5.29 3.65
N VAL A 219 8.00 -6.06 2.64
CA VAL A 219 9.27 -6.84 2.61
C VAL A 219 10.57 -6.02 2.72
N GLY A 220 10.49 -4.68 2.67
CA GLY A 220 11.67 -3.82 2.80
C GLY A 220 11.73 -3.07 4.14
N ALA A 221 10.92 -3.46 5.13
CA ALA A 221 11.00 -2.90 6.48
C ALA A 221 12.32 -3.29 7.16
N SER A 222 12.85 -2.45 8.05
CA SER A 222 13.96 -2.82 8.93
C SER A 222 13.49 -3.70 10.11
N ALA A 223 12.88 -4.84 9.76
CA ALA A 223 12.40 -5.87 10.66
C ALA A 223 12.71 -7.27 10.07
N PRO A 224 12.74 -8.33 10.91
CA PRO A 224 12.95 -9.70 10.44
C PRO A 224 12.03 -10.10 9.29
N LEU A 225 12.57 -10.87 8.34
CA LEU A 225 11.85 -11.40 7.20
C LEU A 225 11.27 -12.77 7.55
N HIS A 226 9.98 -12.96 7.29
CA HIS A 226 9.23 -14.17 7.60
C HIS A 226 8.59 -14.72 6.34
N LEU A 227 8.57 -16.04 6.22
CA LEU A 227 7.80 -16.78 5.22
C LEU A 227 6.83 -17.72 5.94
N VAL A 228 5.53 -17.54 5.72
CA VAL A 228 4.48 -18.42 6.26
C VAL A 228 3.73 -19.06 5.11
N GLY A 229 3.78 -20.39 4.98
CA GLY A 229 3.14 -21.10 3.88
C GLY A 229 4.03 -22.19 3.29
N LYS A 230 3.96 -22.35 1.97
CA LYS A 230 4.80 -23.29 1.21
C LYS A 230 6.17 -22.69 0.94
N SER A 231 7.19 -23.55 0.89
CA SER A 231 8.52 -23.16 0.46
C SER A 231 8.55 -22.87 -1.06
N PRO A 232 9.24 -21.81 -1.53
CA PRO A 232 9.48 -21.55 -2.95
C PRO A 232 10.37 -22.60 -3.63
N HIS A 233 11.08 -23.45 -2.88
CA HIS A 233 11.92 -24.51 -3.42
C HIS A 233 11.79 -25.78 -2.58
N ASN A 234 12.03 -26.94 -3.19
CA ASN A 234 12.20 -28.21 -2.46
C ASN A 234 13.54 -28.28 -1.66
N GLY A 235 14.21 -27.13 -1.44
CA GLY A 235 15.52 -27.01 -0.80
C GLY A 235 15.51 -26.15 0.47
N LYS A 236 16.70 -25.96 1.09
CA LYS A 236 16.85 -25.17 2.31
C LYS A 236 16.53 -23.69 2.06
N ILE A 237 15.62 -23.14 2.86
CA ILE A 237 15.39 -21.71 2.96
C ILE A 237 16.59 -21.10 3.70
N ASP A 238 17.02 -19.91 3.26
CA ASP A 238 18.12 -19.16 3.90
C ASP A 238 17.81 -18.96 5.39
N ASP A 239 18.80 -19.19 6.26
CA ASP A 239 18.70 -18.98 7.72
C ASP A 239 18.31 -17.53 8.07
N TYR A 240 18.49 -16.59 7.14
CA TYR A 240 18.01 -15.21 7.24
C TYR A 240 16.48 -15.07 7.28
N VAL A 241 15.74 -16.06 6.76
CA VAL A 241 14.28 -16.02 6.65
C VAL A 241 13.65 -16.97 7.67
N ASP A 242 12.87 -16.40 8.59
CA ASP A 242 12.10 -17.18 9.56
C ASP A 242 10.94 -17.89 8.84
N TYR A 243 11.14 -19.17 8.55
CA TYR A 243 10.18 -20.00 7.82
C TYR A 243 9.25 -20.77 8.75
N GLN A 244 7.96 -20.63 8.52
CA GLN A 244 6.91 -21.40 9.15
C GLN A 244 6.06 -22.10 8.08
N GLU A 245 6.20 -23.42 8.00
CA GLU A 245 5.44 -24.24 7.06
C GLU A 245 3.93 -24.20 7.35
N SER A 246 3.12 -24.08 6.30
CA SER A 246 1.66 -24.11 6.41
C SER A 246 1.00 -24.52 5.08
N ASP A 247 -0.05 -25.34 5.16
CA ASP A 247 -0.84 -25.81 4.00
C ASP A 247 -1.79 -24.75 3.41
N GLN A 248 -1.60 -23.47 3.74
CA GLN A 248 -2.43 -22.40 3.20
C GLN A 248 -2.27 -22.29 1.68
N LYS A 249 -3.38 -21.95 1.00
CA LYS A 249 -3.40 -21.74 -0.46
C LYS A 249 -2.49 -20.59 -0.89
N VAL A 250 -2.25 -19.62 -0.01
CA VAL A 250 -1.41 -18.44 -0.25
C VAL A 250 -0.29 -18.45 0.78
N SER A 251 0.94 -18.39 0.31
CA SER A 251 2.13 -18.24 1.15
C SER A 251 2.43 -16.76 1.29
N TYR A 252 2.73 -16.29 2.49
CA TYR A 252 2.98 -14.88 2.79
C TYR A 252 4.45 -14.66 3.10
N LEU A 253 5.06 -13.69 2.40
CA LEU A 253 6.44 -13.27 2.60
C LEU A 253 6.43 -11.80 3.04
N PHE A 254 6.88 -11.53 4.26
CA PHE A 254 6.71 -10.22 4.87
C PHE A 254 7.79 -9.90 5.89
N SER A 255 8.06 -8.60 6.08
CA SER A 255 8.95 -8.16 7.15
C SER A 255 8.14 -7.59 8.30
N ALA A 256 8.33 -8.12 9.51
CA ALA A 256 7.59 -7.71 10.69
C ALA A 256 8.34 -8.05 11.98
N ARG A 257 7.91 -7.45 13.08
CA ARG A 257 8.28 -7.86 14.43
C ARG A 257 7.26 -8.87 14.94
N LYS A 258 7.68 -9.81 15.78
CA LYS A 258 6.80 -10.79 16.42
C LYS A 258 6.49 -10.34 17.85
N ASP A 259 5.22 -10.27 18.20
CA ASP A 259 4.78 -10.12 19.58
C ASP A 259 4.96 -11.46 20.29
N GLN A 260 5.80 -11.48 21.33
CA GLN A 260 6.11 -12.68 22.11
C GLN A 260 4.89 -13.23 22.83
N THR A 261 3.87 -12.41 23.08
CA THR A 261 2.68 -12.76 23.88
C THR A 261 1.61 -13.45 23.04
N ASN A 262 1.38 -12.95 21.83
CA ASN A 262 0.24 -13.36 20.99
C ASN A 262 0.66 -14.01 19.67
N ALA A 263 1.97 -14.21 19.45
CA ALA A 263 2.56 -14.65 18.18
C ALA A 263 2.11 -13.82 16.96
N ALA A 264 1.66 -12.58 17.19
CA ALA A 264 1.16 -11.69 16.16
C ALA A 264 2.32 -10.94 15.50
N TYR A 265 2.21 -10.71 14.19
CA TYR A 265 3.20 -9.97 13.42
C TYR A 265 2.79 -8.50 13.27
N TYR A 266 3.71 -7.58 13.56
CA TYR A 266 3.40 -6.15 13.49
C TYR A 266 4.58 -5.29 13.03
N LEU A 267 4.27 -4.12 12.49
CA LEU A 267 5.21 -3.03 12.25
C LEU A 267 4.81 -1.82 13.09
N ASN A 268 5.75 -1.31 13.90
CA ASN A 268 5.49 -0.13 14.70
C ASN A 268 5.53 1.14 13.84
N GLN A 269 5.21 2.30 14.44
CA GLN A 269 5.22 3.56 13.68
C GLN A 269 6.62 3.97 13.21
N ALA A 270 7.69 3.63 13.91
CA ALA A 270 9.04 3.94 13.46
C ALA A 270 9.34 3.16 12.17
N ASP A 271 9.06 1.85 12.18
CA ASP A 271 9.25 0.95 11.03
C ASP A 271 8.47 1.47 9.81
N LEU A 272 7.18 1.81 9.98
CA LEU A 272 6.34 2.33 8.88
C LEU A 272 6.77 3.70 8.34
N LYS A 273 7.51 4.48 9.13
CA LYS A 273 7.95 5.85 8.79
C LYS A 273 9.37 5.90 8.22
N GLU A 274 10.01 4.74 8.05
CA GLU A 274 11.35 4.64 7.47
C GLU A 274 11.41 5.27 6.07
N LYS A 275 12.57 5.89 5.79
CA LYS A 275 12.86 6.57 4.51
C LYS A 275 13.80 5.77 3.61
N HIS A 276 14.35 4.69 4.14
CA HIS A 276 15.28 3.80 3.45
C HIS A 276 14.70 2.38 3.48
N LEU A 277 14.99 1.60 2.45
CA LEU A 277 14.64 0.19 2.41
C LEU A 277 15.74 -0.63 3.08
N ASN A 278 15.34 -1.67 3.80
CA ASN A 278 16.25 -2.76 4.13
C ASN A 278 16.56 -3.54 2.83
N MET A 279 17.71 -3.25 2.23
CA MET A 279 18.12 -3.90 0.98
C MET A 279 18.51 -5.36 1.15
N GLU A 280 18.92 -5.79 2.35
CA GLU A 280 19.20 -7.20 2.63
C GLU A 280 17.91 -8.02 2.51
N ASN A 281 16.81 -7.53 3.10
CA ASN A 281 15.50 -8.16 2.94
C ASN A 281 15.08 -8.20 1.47
N ILE A 282 15.25 -7.11 0.71
CA ILE A 282 14.89 -7.08 -0.73
C ILE A 282 15.67 -8.15 -1.51
N VAL A 283 16.96 -8.31 -1.22
CA VAL A 283 17.82 -9.30 -1.89
C VAL A 283 17.43 -10.72 -1.49
N ALA A 284 17.20 -10.97 -0.20
CA ALA A 284 16.75 -12.26 0.29
C ALA A 284 15.43 -12.67 -0.40
N VAL A 285 14.47 -11.74 -0.50
CA VAL A 285 13.21 -11.97 -1.23
C VAL A 285 13.46 -12.28 -2.70
N THR A 286 14.32 -11.54 -3.40
CA THR A 286 14.57 -11.83 -4.82
C THR A 286 15.26 -13.17 -5.03
N ASN A 287 16.20 -13.54 -4.17
CA ASN A 287 16.95 -14.80 -4.26
C ASN A 287 16.05 -16.02 -3.99
N LEU A 288 15.02 -15.89 -3.15
CA LEU A 288 14.04 -16.94 -2.90
C LEU A 288 13.23 -17.36 -4.14
N PHE A 289 13.22 -16.56 -5.21
CA PHE A 289 12.40 -16.79 -6.40
C PHE A 289 13.20 -16.81 -7.71
N GLN A 290 14.54 -16.90 -7.63
CA GLN A 290 15.42 -17.07 -8.79
C GLN A 290 15.75 -18.55 -8.99
#